data_AF-A0A2P2CGX3-F1
#
_entry.id   AF-A0A2P2CGX3-F1
#
_cell.length_a   1.000
_cell.length_b   1.000
_cell.length_c   1.000
_cell.angle_alpha   90.00
_cell.angle_beta   90.00
_cell.angle_gamma   90.00
#
_symmetry.space_group_name_H-M   'P 1'
#
loop_
_entity.id
_entity.type
_entity.pdbx_description
1 polymer ?
#
loop_
_entity_poly.entity_id
_entity_poly.type
_entity_poly.pdbx_seq_one_letter_code
_entity_poly.pdbx_strand_id
1 'polypeptide(L)'
;MSAEEFTRFAARLAAITPAVGDALEADGEERAPDMELPVLWMSAVGHAVAAVLPTLSEHTQRAVLDLVEDGMASGGELLRTAVATGLLEALAHDMDRSRVPRDLVEPLLGAQSRAYLRAWDEFTLGEPSP
;
A
#
# COMPACT_ATOMS: atom_id res chain seq x y z
N MET A 1 -9.69 -16.06 -10.65
CA MET A 1 -9.93 -14.61 -10.83
C MET A 1 -8.99 -13.77 -9.98
N SER A 2 -8.64 -14.18 -8.76
CA SER A 2 -7.71 -13.44 -7.88
C SER A 2 -6.32 -13.17 -8.50
N ALA A 3 -5.62 -14.17 -9.03
CA ALA A 3 -4.24 -14.00 -9.52
C ALA A 3 -4.08 -12.94 -10.63
N GLU A 4 -5.09 -12.78 -11.47
CA GLU A 4 -5.07 -11.79 -12.55
C GLU A 4 -5.16 -10.35 -12.00
N GLU A 5 -5.92 -10.14 -10.92
CA GLU A 5 -6.04 -8.83 -10.28
C GLU A 5 -4.72 -8.38 -9.65
N PHE A 6 -4.01 -9.28 -8.97
CA PHE A 6 -2.69 -8.99 -8.39
C PHE A 6 -1.65 -8.72 -9.47
N THR A 7 -1.64 -9.52 -10.54
CA THR A 7 -0.75 -9.29 -11.69
C THR A 7 -1.02 -7.93 -12.32
N ARG A 8 -2.29 -7.56 -12.49
CA ARG A 8 -2.69 -6.25 -13.03
C ARG A 8 -2.30 -5.11 -12.09
N PHE A 9 -2.46 -5.29 -10.78
CA PHE A 9 -2.04 -4.33 -9.77
C PHE A 9 -0.53 -4.08 -9.85
N ALA A 10 0.27 -5.15 -9.82
CA ALA A 10 1.74 -5.07 -9.94
C ALA A 10 2.17 -4.38 -11.25
N ALA A 11 1.56 -4.77 -12.37
CA ALA A 11 1.87 -4.17 -13.68
C ALA A 11 1.53 -2.67 -13.72
N ARG A 12 0.40 -2.26 -13.15
CA ARG A 12 0.02 -0.83 -13.05
C ARG A 12 0.97 -0.06 -12.14
N LEU A 13 1.38 -0.65 -11.02
CA LEU A 13 2.32 -0.02 -10.09
C LEU A 13 3.68 0.21 -10.76
N ALA A 14 4.21 -0.81 -11.43
CA ALA A 14 5.46 -0.71 -12.20
C ALA A 14 5.39 0.33 -13.32
N ALA A 15 4.22 0.48 -13.96
CA ALA A 15 3.99 1.49 -15.00
C ALA A 15 3.94 2.92 -14.44
N ILE A 16 3.47 3.11 -13.19
CA ILE A 16 3.49 4.40 -12.51
C ILE A 16 4.92 4.75 -12.09
N THR A 17 5.63 3.80 -11.49
CA THR A 17 7.02 3.98 -11.08
C THR A 17 7.75 2.63 -10.96
N PRO A 18 8.92 2.46 -11.61
CA PRO A 18 9.74 1.26 -11.41
C PRO A 18 10.41 1.23 -10.03
N ALA A 19 10.51 2.38 -9.34
CA ALA A 19 11.25 2.51 -8.08
C ALA A 19 10.73 1.59 -6.97
N VAL A 20 9.43 1.29 -6.95
CA VAL A 20 8.86 0.33 -5.98
C VAL A 20 9.40 -1.09 -6.26
N GLY A 21 9.49 -1.49 -7.53
CA GLY A 21 10.06 -2.78 -7.91
C GLY A 21 11.56 -2.87 -7.61
N ASP A 22 12.29 -1.77 -7.81
CA ASP A 22 13.72 -1.70 -7.46
C ASP A 22 13.93 -1.78 -5.94
N ALA A 23 13.04 -1.17 -5.15
CA ALA A 23 13.07 -1.25 -3.69
C ALA A 23 12.73 -2.66 -3.17
N LEU A 24 11.75 -3.35 -3.76
CA LEU A 24 11.44 -4.75 -3.44
C LEU A 24 12.68 -5.64 -3.64
N GLU A 25 13.32 -5.55 -4.81
CA GLU A 25 14.50 -6.36 -5.11
C GLU A 25 15.68 -6.05 -4.19
N ALA A 26 15.86 -4.78 -3.81
CA ALA A 26 16.90 -4.36 -2.87
C ALA A 26 16.73 -5.01 -1.49
N ASP A 27 15.48 -5.28 -1.08
CA ASP A 27 15.14 -5.97 0.16
C ASP A 27 15.06 -7.50 0.00
N GLY A 28 15.35 -8.02 -1.19
CA GLY A 28 15.34 -9.46 -1.50
C GLY A 28 13.96 -10.03 -1.82
N GLU A 29 12.99 -9.16 -2.09
CA GLU A 29 11.61 -9.52 -2.42
C GLU A 29 11.39 -9.63 -3.93
N GLU A 30 10.39 -10.43 -4.34
CA GLU A 30 10.04 -10.58 -5.75
C GLU A 30 9.12 -9.45 -6.24
N ARG A 31 9.40 -8.94 -7.46
CA ARG A 31 8.50 -7.97 -8.12
C ARG A 31 7.16 -8.59 -8.51
N ALA A 32 7.15 -9.88 -8.83
CA ALA A 32 5.95 -10.60 -9.22
C ALA A 32 5.13 -10.92 -7.97
N PRO A 33 3.79 -10.88 -8.04
CA PRO A 33 2.95 -11.27 -6.92
C PRO A 33 3.15 -12.72 -6.49
N ASP A 34 3.34 -12.93 -5.20
CA ASP A 34 3.24 -14.25 -4.58
C ASP A 34 1.76 -14.58 -4.34
N MET A 35 1.24 -15.56 -5.09
CA MET A 35 -0.16 -15.98 -4.95
C MET A 35 -0.38 -17.06 -3.88
N GLU A 36 0.68 -17.64 -3.33
CA GLU A 36 0.61 -18.51 -2.15
C GLU A 36 0.46 -17.65 -0.88
N LEU A 37 1.14 -16.51 -0.83
CA LEU A 37 1.13 -15.59 0.31
C LEU A 37 0.87 -14.11 -0.10
N PRO A 38 -0.30 -13.81 -0.69
CA PRO A 38 -0.58 -12.50 -1.31
C PRO A 38 -0.55 -11.32 -0.34
N VAL A 39 -0.89 -11.55 0.93
CA VAL A 39 -0.85 -10.51 1.97
C VAL A 39 0.60 -10.15 2.32
N LEU A 40 1.51 -11.13 2.39
CA LEU A 40 2.91 -10.87 2.69
C LEU A 40 3.60 -10.12 1.56
N TRP A 41 3.36 -10.53 0.32
CA TRP A 41 3.84 -9.79 -0.84
C TRP A 41 3.31 -8.34 -0.84
N MET A 42 2.02 -8.16 -0.55
CA MET A 42 1.42 -6.83 -0.49
C MET A 42 1.96 -5.97 0.67
N SER A 43 2.38 -6.60 1.79
CA SER A 43 3.11 -5.95 2.89
C SER A 43 4.49 -5.46 2.44
N ALA A 44 5.24 -6.29 1.70
CA ALA A 44 6.52 -5.89 1.12
C ALA A 44 6.34 -4.71 0.16
N VAL A 45 5.30 -4.73 -0.68
CA VAL A 45 4.93 -3.59 -1.54
C VAL A 45 4.66 -2.33 -0.71
N GLY A 46 3.97 -2.43 0.42
CA GLY A 46 3.72 -1.29 1.33
C GLY A 46 5.00 -0.65 1.86
N HIS A 47 5.95 -1.45 2.34
CA HIS A 47 7.25 -0.97 2.79
C HIS A 47 8.06 -0.34 1.65
N ALA A 48 8.08 -0.98 0.49
CA ALA A 48 8.75 -0.45 -0.69
C ALA A 48 8.14 0.89 -1.14
N VAL A 49 6.81 1.02 -1.12
CA VAL A 49 6.10 2.29 -1.37
C VAL A 49 6.54 3.35 -0.36
N ALA A 50 6.50 3.04 0.94
CA ALA A 50 6.89 3.98 1.99
C ALA A 50 8.34 4.49 1.81
N ALA A 51 9.26 3.59 1.45
CA ALA A 51 10.67 3.92 1.25
C ALA A 51 10.89 4.89 0.07
N VAL A 52 10.16 4.69 -1.04
CA VAL A 52 10.39 5.48 -2.26
C VAL A 52 9.54 6.75 -2.33
N LEU A 53 8.36 6.78 -1.69
CA LEU A 53 7.38 7.86 -1.84
C LEU A 53 7.98 9.28 -1.67
N PRO A 54 8.85 9.57 -0.67
CA PRO A 54 9.43 10.90 -0.48
C PRO A 54 10.34 11.37 -1.62
N THR A 55 10.83 10.44 -2.44
CA THR A 55 11.75 10.72 -3.55
C THR A 55 11.02 10.98 -4.87
N LEU A 56 9.72 10.64 -4.93
CA LEU A 56 8.90 10.75 -6.12
C LEU A 56 8.34 12.17 -6.29
N SER A 57 7.96 12.51 -7.52
CA SER A 57 7.20 13.73 -7.78
C SER A 57 5.80 13.65 -7.16
N GLU A 58 5.19 14.77 -6.79
CA GLU A 58 3.83 14.80 -6.22
C GLU A 58 2.81 14.10 -7.15
N HIS A 59 2.95 14.28 -8.47
CA HIS A 59 2.10 13.60 -9.45
C HIS A 59 2.23 12.07 -9.37
N THR A 60 3.45 11.56 -9.25
CA THR A 60 3.71 10.12 -9.13
C THR A 60 3.26 9.59 -7.76
N GLN A 61 3.49 10.33 -6.68
CA GLN A 61 3.01 9.96 -5.33
C GLN A 61 1.49 9.78 -5.32
N ARG A 62 0.77 10.75 -5.90
CA ARG A 62 -0.68 10.69 -6.06
C ARG A 62 -1.11 9.48 -6.88
N ALA A 63 -0.48 9.24 -8.02
CA ALA A 63 -0.81 8.09 -8.86
C ALA A 63 -0.62 6.73 -8.15
N VAL A 64 0.44 6.58 -7.33
CA VAL A 64 0.66 5.38 -6.51
C VAL A 64 -0.48 5.20 -5.50
N LEU A 65 -0.82 6.24 -4.73
CA LEU A 65 -1.86 6.13 -3.71
C LEU A 65 -3.28 6.07 -4.28
N ASP A 66 -3.52 6.61 -5.48
CA ASP A 66 -4.75 6.39 -6.25
C ASP A 66 -4.90 4.93 -6.69
N LEU A 67 -3.80 4.25 -7.05
CA LEU A 67 -3.83 2.80 -7.36
C LEU A 67 -4.15 1.96 -6.12
N VAL A 68 -3.61 2.34 -4.95
CA VAL A 68 -3.94 1.72 -3.66
C VAL A 68 -5.43 1.89 -3.36
N GLU A 69 -5.97 3.10 -3.55
CA GLU A 69 -7.39 3.37 -3.37
C GLU A 69 -8.28 2.56 -4.33
N ASP A 70 -7.88 2.42 -5.60
CA ASP A 70 -8.61 1.59 -6.57
C ASP A 70 -8.63 0.11 -6.15
N GLY A 71 -7.52 -0.40 -5.59
CA GLY A 71 -7.45 -1.72 -4.98
C GLY A 71 -8.42 -1.89 -3.80
N MET A 72 -8.55 -0.85 -2.97
CA MET A 72 -9.50 -0.83 -1.84
C MET A 72 -10.97 -0.72 -2.27
N ALA A 73 -11.27 0.15 -3.23
CA ALA A 73 -12.64 0.48 -3.62
C ALA A 73 -13.24 -0.52 -4.63
N SER A 74 -12.43 -0.96 -5.60
CA SER A 74 -12.88 -1.72 -6.76
C SER A 74 -12.36 -3.16 -6.80
N GLY A 75 -11.35 -3.48 -5.99
CA GLY A 75 -10.77 -4.83 -5.96
C GLY A 75 -11.73 -5.90 -5.43
N GLY A 76 -11.57 -7.12 -5.94
CA GLY A 76 -12.18 -8.31 -5.35
C GLY A 76 -11.77 -8.51 -3.89
N GLU A 77 -12.51 -9.34 -3.15
CA GLU A 77 -12.34 -9.56 -1.71
C GLU A 77 -10.89 -9.86 -1.31
N LEU A 78 -10.21 -10.74 -2.06
CA LEU A 78 -8.81 -11.09 -1.76
C LEU A 78 -7.84 -9.93 -1.97
N LEU A 79 -7.94 -9.21 -3.10
CA LEU A 79 -7.07 -8.06 -3.37
C LEU A 79 -7.32 -6.95 -2.35
N ARG A 80 -8.58 -6.63 -2.07
CA ARG A 80 -8.96 -5.63 -1.08
C ARG A 80 -8.40 -5.96 0.30
N THR A 81 -8.51 -7.22 0.72
CA THR A 81 -7.95 -7.69 1.98
C THR A 81 -6.43 -7.54 1.99
N ALA A 82 -5.73 -7.99 0.94
CA ALA A 82 -4.28 -7.85 0.87
C ALA A 82 -3.82 -6.39 0.87
N VAL A 83 -4.51 -5.49 0.15
CA VAL A 83 -4.18 -4.06 0.16
C VAL A 83 -4.40 -3.47 1.55
N ALA A 84 -5.50 -3.81 2.21
CA ALA A 84 -5.82 -3.34 3.55
C ALA A 84 -4.81 -3.84 4.60
N THR A 85 -4.70 -5.16 4.76
CA THR A 85 -3.93 -5.77 5.86
C THR A 85 -2.45 -6.00 5.53
N GLY A 86 -2.08 -5.96 4.26
CA GLY A 86 -0.69 -6.01 3.83
C GLY A 86 -0.13 -4.61 3.62
N LEU A 87 -0.60 -3.93 2.57
CA LEU A 87 0.02 -2.66 2.12
C LEU A 87 -0.27 -1.50 3.06
N LEU A 88 -1.53 -1.23 3.39
CA LEU A 88 -1.91 -0.06 4.19
C LEU A 88 -1.39 -0.17 5.63
N GLU A 89 -1.48 -1.35 6.25
CA GLU A 89 -0.90 -1.58 7.58
C GLU A 89 0.63 -1.44 7.58
N ALA A 90 1.33 -1.96 6.57
CA ALA A 90 2.78 -1.75 6.43
C ALA A 90 3.13 -0.26 6.26
N LEU A 91 2.37 0.48 5.46
CA LEU A 91 2.55 1.91 5.27
C LEU A 91 2.28 2.69 6.57
N ALA A 92 1.24 2.32 7.32
CA ALA A 92 0.94 2.90 8.63
C ALA A 92 2.05 2.63 9.65
N HIS A 93 2.55 1.41 9.68
CA HIS A 93 3.71 1.04 10.49
C HIS A 93 4.92 1.92 10.18
N ASP A 94 5.23 2.16 8.90
CA ASP A 94 6.35 3.00 8.51
C ASP A 94 6.13 4.50 8.81
N MET A 95 4.89 4.99 8.75
CA MET A 95 4.53 6.33 9.24
C MET A 95 4.78 6.45 10.75
N ASP A 96 4.35 5.47 11.54
CA ASP A 96 4.49 5.47 13.00
C ASP A 96 5.96 5.40 13.44
N ARG A 97 6.81 4.80 12.61
CA ARG A 97 8.27 4.75 12.82
C ARG A 97 9.01 5.94 12.19
N SER A 98 8.30 6.93 11.67
CA SER A 98 8.87 8.10 10.97
C SER A 98 9.79 7.73 9.80
N ARG A 99 9.56 6.57 9.16
CA ARG A 99 10.29 6.14 7.95
C ARG A 99 9.74 6.80 6.69
N VAL A 100 8.46 7.18 6.71
CA VAL A 100 7.82 8.04 5.71
C VAL A 100 7.03 9.15 6.43
N PRO A 101 7.08 10.41 5.96
CA PRO A 101 6.35 11.49 6.62
C PRO A 101 4.83 11.31 6.50
N ARG A 102 4.12 11.35 7.64
CA ARG A 102 2.66 11.22 7.69
C ARG A 102 1.94 12.36 6.96
N ASP A 103 2.47 13.57 7.06
CA ASP A 103 1.99 14.78 6.36
C ASP A 103 2.15 14.72 4.84
N LEU A 104 3.06 13.87 4.34
CA LEU A 104 3.16 13.54 2.92
C LEU A 104 2.04 12.57 2.47
N VAL A 105 1.77 11.54 3.27
CA VAL A 105 0.90 10.42 2.89
C VAL A 105 -0.58 10.75 3.07
N GLU A 106 -0.99 11.25 4.26
CA GLU A 106 -2.41 11.40 4.62
C GLU A 106 -3.25 12.27 3.66
N PRO A 107 -2.72 13.40 3.13
CA PRO A 107 -3.47 14.23 2.17
C PRO A 107 -3.71 13.53 0.83
N LEU A 108 -2.91 12.53 0.49
CA LEU A 108 -2.96 11.80 -0.78
C LEU A 108 -3.83 10.54 -0.70
N LEU A 109 -4.16 10.06 0.51
CA LEU A 109 -5.00 8.87 0.67
C LEU A 109 -6.42 9.09 0.15
N GLY A 110 -6.91 8.10 -0.59
CA GLY A 110 -8.32 8.00 -0.99
C GLY A 110 -9.25 7.72 0.18
N ALA A 111 -10.56 7.76 -0.09
CA ALA A 111 -11.59 7.73 0.94
C ALA A 111 -11.64 6.37 1.68
N GLN A 112 -11.55 5.25 0.96
CA GLN A 112 -11.59 3.91 1.55
C GLN A 112 -10.31 3.61 2.33
N SER A 113 -9.16 3.94 1.74
CA SER A 113 -7.85 3.76 2.39
C SER A 113 -7.76 4.56 3.69
N ARG A 114 -8.21 5.83 3.67
CA ARG A 114 -8.24 6.68 4.86
C ARG A 114 -9.25 6.17 5.91
N ALA A 115 -10.40 5.67 5.49
CA ALA A 115 -11.39 5.10 6.41
C ALA A 115 -10.84 3.84 7.10
N TYR A 116 -10.15 2.98 6.35
CA TYR A 116 -9.50 1.79 6.90
C TYR A 116 -8.44 2.14 7.94
N LEU A 117 -7.49 3.03 7.61
CA LEU A 117 -6.42 3.41 8.53
C LEU A 117 -6.93 4.07 9.81
N ARG A 118 -7.99 4.88 9.75
CA ARG A 118 -8.62 5.41 10.97
C ARG A 118 -9.21 4.32 11.85
N ALA A 119 -9.94 3.37 11.27
CA ALA A 119 -10.49 2.24 12.02
C ALA A 119 -9.36 1.36 12.61
N TRP A 120 -8.24 1.21 11.91
CA TRP A 120 -7.06 0.52 12.38
C TRP A 120 -6.38 1.25 13.56
N ASP A 121 -6.21 2.56 13.47
CA ASP A 121 -5.69 3.39 14.57
C ASP A 121 -6.58 3.28 15.81
N GLU A 122 -7.91 3.36 15.64
CA GLU A 122 -8.88 3.16 16.73
C GLU A 122 -8.74 1.79 17.41
N PHE A 123 -8.58 0.72 16.61
CA PHE A 123 -8.40 -0.64 17.09
C PHE A 123 -7.08 -0.86 17.83
N THR A 124 -5.98 -0.26 17.34
CA THR A 124 -4.62 -0.52 17.86
C THR A 124 -4.18 0.41 18.99
N LEU A 125 -4.70 1.64 19.03
CA LEU A 125 -4.31 2.64 20.03
C LEU A 125 -5.26 2.72 21.24
N GLY A 126 -6.53 2.31 21.10
CA GLY A 126 -7.61 2.33 22.13
C GLY A 126 -7.74 3.67 22.89
N GLU A 127 -8.75 4.54 22.77
CA GLU A 127 -10.20 4.47 22.50
C GLU A 127 -10.73 5.96 22.43
N PRO A 128 -12.04 6.31 22.21
CA PRO A 128 -13.22 5.46 22.41
C PRO A 128 -14.31 5.45 21.30
N SER A 129 -15.05 4.34 21.28
CA SER A 129 -16.47 4.27 20.87
C SER A 129 -17.31 5.25 21.71
N PRO A 130 -18.46 5.73 21.19
CA PRO A 130 -18.94 7.12 21.26
C PRO A 130 -18.99 7.80 22.64
#